data_AF-A0A534R733-F1
#
_entry.id   AF-A0A534R733-F1
#
_cell.length_a   1.000
_cell.length_b   1.000
_cell.length_c   1.000
_cell.angle_alpha   90.00
_cell.angle_beta   90.00
_cell.angle_gamma   90.00
#
_symmetry.space_group_name_H-M   'P 1'
#
loop_
_entity.id
_entity.type
_entity.pdbx_description
1 polymer ?
#
loop_
_entity_poly.entity_id
_entity_poly.type
_entity_poly.pdbx_seq_one_letter_code
_entity_poly.pdbx_strand_id
1 'polypeptide(L)'
;MPPRAVSVAGWGLALASVGFSLVARIVHRGPYYPGFDVVGAANGLFLLSTRSPWAAVREVFYQSRHYSAPFPYFGALSALLPGALTALCPWEYWWHAVTFVLFGVTLGLIGRAVAVPLRDAWVVLLAWGASGALLSFSLAGLPWVNGFLPHALALWIVLDARLRRRWLATVVLCLVASELPWRVYELGKTAC
;
A
#
# COMPACT_ATOMS: atom_id res chain seq x y z
N MET A 1 -19.01 26.27 -0.42
CA MET A 1 -17.76 25.90 -1.13
C MET A 1 -16.72 26.97 -0.83
N PRO A 2 -15.51 26.61 -0.37
CA PRO A 2 -14.47 27.59 -0.05
C PRO A 2 -14.01 28.37 -1.30
N PRO A 3 -13.41 29.57 -1.16
CA PRO A 3 -12.81 30.33 -2.27
C PRO A 3 -11.65 29.59 -2.96
N ARG A 4 -11.34 29.89 -4.24
CA ARG A 4 -10.29 29.16 -4.99
C ARG A 4 -8.93 29.34 -4.33
N ALA A 5 -8.66 30.54 -3.83
CA ALA A 5 -7.46 30.86 -3.07
C ALA A 5 -7.29 29.97 -1.82
N VAL A 6 -8.37 29.70 -1.07
CA VAL A 6 -8.32 28.86 0.14
C VAL A 6 -7.96 27.42 -0.21
N SER A 7 -8.52 26.88 -1.30
CA SER A 7 -8.18 25.54 -1.76
C SER A 7 -6.73 25.41 -2.22
N VAL A 8 -6.23 26.39 -2.98
CA VAL A 8 -4.82 26.42 -3.44
C VAL A 8 -3.88 26.52 -2.24
N ALA A 9 -4.17 27.42 -1.30
CA ALA A 9 -3.39 27.56 -0.08
C ALA A 9 -3.42 26.29 0.78
N GLY A 10 -4.60 25.65 0.91
CA GLY A 10 -4.76 24.39 1.64
C GLY A 10 -3.94 23.25 1.04
N TRP A 11 -3.95 23.10 -0.29
CA TRP A 11 -3.09 22.15 -0.98
C TRP A 11 -1.60 22.46 -0.81
N GLY A 12 -1.21 23.72 -0.95
CA GLY A 12 0.17 24.16 -0.74
C GLY A 12 0.66 23.81 0.66
N LEU A 13 -0.14 24.11 1.69
CA LEU A 13 0.16 23.77 3.08
C LEU A 13 0.22 22.26 3.31
N ALA A 14 -0.73 21.50 2.78
CA ALA A 14 -0.77 20.04 2.93
C ALA A 14 0.45 19.37 2.32
N LEU A 15 0.81 19.75 1.09
CA LEU A 15 1.96 19.23 0.37
C LEU A 15 3.27 19.66 1.04
N ALA A 16 3.39 20.92 1.45
CA ALA A 16 4.58 21.41 2.14
C ALA A 16 4.78 20.70 3.49
N SER A 17 3.71 20.59 4.30
CA SER A 17 3.77 19.94 5.60
C SER A 17 4.10 18.46 5.49
N VAL A 18 3.34 17.70 4.70
CA VAL A 18 3.55 16.26 4.53
C VAL A 18 4.88 15.99 3.83
N GLY A 19 5.18 16.72 2.76
CA GLY A 19 6.42 16.59 2.00
C GLY A 19 7.65 16.85 2.88
N PHE A 20 7.68 17.95 3.62
CA PHE A 20 8.76 18.24 4.56
C PHE A 20 8.91 17.13 5.60
N SER A 21 7.80 16.66 6.17
CA SER A 21 7.79 15.59 7.18
C SER A 21 8.34 14.26 6.63
N LEU A 22 8.00 13.91 5.39
CA LEU A 22 8.52 12.72 4.71
C LEU A 22 10.00 12.86 4.40
N VAL A 23 10.43 14.00 3.84
CA VAL A 23 11.85 14.27 3.56
C VAL A 23 12.68 14.21 4.83
N ALA A 24 12.23 14.84 5.92
CA ALA A 24 12.91 14.79 7.21
C ALA A 24 13.08 13.33 7.68
N ARG A 25 12.05 12.49 7.57
CA ARG A 25 12.14 11.07 7.92
C ARG A 25 13.12 10.29 7.05
N ILE A 26 13.13 10.53 5.73
CA ILE A 26 14.08 9.90 4.82
C ILE A 26 15.51 10.26 5.21
N VAL A 27 15.78 11.55 5.42
CA VAL A 27 17.10 12.06 5.79
C VAL A 27 17.55 11.52 7.15
N HIS A 28 16.68 11.58 8.17
CA HIS A 28 17.01 11.08 9.51
C HIS A 28 17.19 9.56 9.56
N ARG A 29 16.44 8.81 8.75
CA ARG A 29 16.60 7.37 8.64
C ARG A 29 17.92 6.99 7.96
N GLY A 30 18.37 7.78 6.98
CA GLY A 30 19.58 7.49 6.22
C GLY A 30 19.53 6.09 5.61
N PRO A 31 20.61 5.29 5.69
CA PRO A 31 20.65 3.93 5.13
C PRO A 31 19.94 2.88 6.01
N TYR A 32 19.43 3.24 7.19
CA TYR A 32 18.87 2.28 8.14
C TYR A 32 17.43 1.91 7.79
N TYR A 33 17.25 0.95 6.87
CA TYR A 33 15.97 0.30 6.64
C TYR A 33 15.86 -1.02 7.42
N PRO A 34 14.64 -1.43 7.81
CA PRO A 34 14.43 -2.72 8.44
C PRO A 34 14.91 -3.85 7.52
N GLY A 35 15.80 -4.72 8.00
CA GLY A 35 16.35 -5.80 7.17
C GLY A 35 15.28 -6.71 6.55
N PHE A 36 14.13 -6.87 7.23
CA PHE A 36 13.00 -7.63 6.71
C PHE A 36 12.43 -7.07 5.40
N ASP A 37 12.56 -5.76 5.15
CA ASP A 37 12.09 -5.11 3.92
C ASP A 37 12.87 -5.59 2.69
N VAL A 38 14.19 -5.79 2.83
CA VAL A 38 15.04 -6.24 1.73
C VAL A 38 14.91 -7.74 1.50
N VAL A 39 14.70 -8.51 2.57
CA VAL A 39 14.62 -9.97 2.44
C VAL A 39 13.36 -10.42 1.68
N GLY A 40 12.24 -9.69 1.83
CA GLY A 40 11.04 -9.98 1.03
C GLY A 40 11.27 -9.81 -0.48
N ALA A 41 11.90 -8.70 -0.88
CA ALA A 41 12.27 -8.47 -2.28
C ALA A 41 13.29 -9.50 -2.79
N ALA A 42 14.29 -9.85 -1.97
CA ALA A 42 15.27 -10.88 -2.29
C ALA A 42 14.62 -12.25 -2.50
N ASN A 43 13.64 -12.63 -1.67
CA ASN A 43 12.88 -13.86 -1.88
C ASN A 43 12.09 -13.82 -3.20
N GLY A 44 11.44 -12.70 -3.51
CA GLY A 44 10.74 -12.52 -4.79
C GLY A 44 11.68 -12.69 -5.99
N LEU A 45 12.85 -12.06 -5.93
CA LEU A 45 13.90 -12.18 -6.95
C LEU A 45 14.38 -13.63 -7.07
N PHE A 46 14.63 -14.31 -5.94
CA PHE A 46 15.02 -15.72 -5.91
C PHE A 46 13.97 -16.63 -6.57
N LEU A 47 12.69 -16.43 -6.27
CA LEU A 47 11.62 -17.23 -6.89
C LEU A 47 11.56 -17.00 -8.40
N LEU A 48 11.72 -15.75 -8.85
CA LEU A 48 11.70 -15.40 -10.27
C LEU A 48 12.96 -15.85 -11.03
N SER A 49 14.10 -16.00 -10.35
CA SER A 49 15.34 -16.49 -10.96
C SER A 49 15.46 -18.00 -10.98
N THR A 50 14.77 -18.71 -10.08
CA THR A 50 14.85 -20.18 -9.94
C THR A 50 13.63 -20.92 -10.50
N ARG A 51 12.53 -20.23 -10.78
CA ARG A 51 11.30 -20.82 -11.29
C ARG A 51 10.78 -20.05 -12.48
N SER A 52 9.90 -20.68 -13.28
CA SER A 52 9.14 -19.94 -14.28
C SER A 52 8.23 -18.90 -13.61
N PRO A 53 7.87 -17.79 -14.28
CA PRO A 53 7.06 -16.72 -13.69
C PRO A 53 5.76 -17.23 -13.07
N TRP A 54 5.08 -18.17 -13.74
CA TRP A 54 3.84 -18.76 -13.23
C TRP A 54 4.08 -19.65 -12.00
N ALA A 55 5.17 -20.42 -11.97
CA ALA A 55 5.53 -21.22 -10.82
C ALA A 55 5.89 -20.35 -9.61
N ALA A 56 6.57 -19.20 -9.82
CA ALA A 56 6.84 -18.22 -8.76
C ALA A 56 5.55 -17.63 -8.17
N VAL A 57 4.57 -17.26 -9.02
CA VAL A 57 3.25 -16.78 -8.57
C VAL A 57 2.53 -17.85 -7.75
N ARG A 58 2.47 -19.09 -8.26
CA ARG A 58 1.83 -20.21 -7.57
C ARG A 58 2.49 -20.50 -6.23
N GLU A 59 3.81 -20.48 -6.17
CA GLU A 59 4.59 -20.68 -4.94
C GLU A 59 4.23 -19.61 -3.90
N VAL A 60 4.28 -18.33 -4.25
CA VAL A 60 3.91 -17.26 -3.31
C VAL A 60 2.47 -17.36 -2.86
N PHE A 61 1.57 -17.78 -3.74
CA PHE A 61 0.15 -17.97 -3.39
C PHE A 61 -0.02 -19.13 -2.43
N TYR A 62 0.70 -20.23 -2.65
CA TYR A 62 0.74 -21.38 -1.77
C TYR A 62 1.30 -21.01 -0.39
N GLN A 63 2.47 -20.36 -0.35
CA GLN A 63 3.11 -19.90 0.88
C GLN A 63 2.22 -18.93 1.65
N SER A 64 1.56 -18.01 0.94
CA SER A 64 0.64 -17.07 1.56
C SER A 64 -0.60 -17.76 2.15
N ARG A 65 -1.11 -18.81 1.52
CA ARG A 65 -2.27 -19.54 2.04
C ARG A 65 -1.93 -20.46 3.22
N HIS A 66 -0.73 -21.05 3.23
CA HIS A 66 -0.35 -22.10 4.19
C HIS A 66 0.65 -21.64 5.27
N TYR A 67 1.01 -20.35 5.31
CA TYR A 67 2.02 -19.83 6.23
C TYR A 67 3.35 -20.60 6.18
N SER A 68 3.70 -21.12 5.00
CA SER A 68 4.85 -22.01 4.87
C SER A 68 6.19 -21.27 4.72
N ALA A 69 6.18 -19.95 4.89
CA ALA A 69 7.35 -19.10 4.99
C ALA A 69 7.12 -18.09 6.13
N PRO A 70 8.17 -17.50 6.73
CA PRO A 70 8.02 -16.41 7.68
C PRO A 70 7.69 -15.11 6.95
N PHE A 71 7.04 -14.16 7.62
CA PHE A 71 6.84 -12.85 7.04
C PHE A 71 8.15 -12.04 7.00
N PRO A 72 8.34 -11.18 5.98
CA PRO A 72 7.39 -10.81 4.92
C PRO A 72 7.67 -11.51 3.58
N TYR A 73 8.18 -12.74 3.61
CA TYR A 73 8.71 -13.46 2.46
C TYR A 73 7.63 -13.90 1.47
N PHE A 74 6.38 -13.93 1.91
CA PHE A 74 5.24 -14.40 1.12
C PHE A 74 4.23 -13.27 0.93
N GLY A 75 4.09 -12.83 -0.31
CA GLY A 75 3.04 -11.91 -0.72
C GLY A 75 3.32 -11.40 -2.12
N ALA A 76 2.28 -11.20 -2.92
CA ALA A 76 2.46 -10.75 -4.30
C ALA A 76 3.00 -9.31 -4.33
N LEU A 77 2.45 -8.46 -3.47
CA LEU A 77 2.84 -7.05 -3.36
C LEU A 77 4.08 -6.85 -2.51
N SER A 78 4.31 -7.72 -1.53
CA SER A 78 5.49 -7.65 -0.67
C SER A 78 6.71 -8.32 -1.29
N ALA A 79 6.62 -9.54 -1.80
CA ALA A 79 7.79 -10.24 -2.31
C ALA A 79 7.93 -10.16 -3.83
N LEU A 80 6.91 -10.62 -4.60
CA LEU A 80 7.05 -10.79 -6.05
C LEU A 80 7.23 -9.47 -6.80
N LEU A 81 6.41 -8.46 -6.50
CA LEU A 81 6.46 -7.19 -7.21
C LEU A 81 7.82 -6.49 -7.06
N PRO A 82 8.34 -6.23 -5.84
CA PRO A 82 9.67 -5.63 -5.73
C PRO A 82 10.76 -6.56 -6.25
N GLY A 83 10.66 -7.88 -6.09
CA GLY A 83 11.61 -8.83 -6.67
C GLY A 83 11.66 -8.78 -8.21
N ALA A 84 10.51 -8.64 -8.87
CA ALA A 84 10.41 -8.47 -10.31
C ALA A 84 11.01 -7.13 -10.76
N LEU A 85 10.74 -6.05 -10.02
CA LEU A 85 11.34 -4.75 -10.30
C LEU A 85 12.86 -4.79 -10.13
N THR A 86 13.37 -5.47 -9.10
CA THR A 86 14.81 -5.70 -8.91
C THR A 86 15.42 -6.53 -10.05
N ALA A 87 14.69 -7.53 -10.58
CA ALA A 87 15.15 -8.30 -11.73
C ALA A 87 15.28 -7.46 -13.01
N LEU A 88 14.39 -6.48 -13.20
CA LEU A 88 14.40 -5.57 -14.35
C LEU A 88 15.44 -4.45 -14.20
N CYS A 89 15.56 -3.90 -13.00
CA CYS A 89 16.47 -2.80 -12.69
C CYS A 89 17.02 -3.03 -11.27
N PRO A 90 18.30 -3.44 -11.12
CA PRO A 90 18.87 -3.75 -9.82
C PRO A 90 18.95 -2.52 -8.92
N TRP A 91 17.95 -2.34 -8.07
CA TRP A 91 17.86 -1.26 -7.11
C TRP A 91 17.34 -1.78 -5.77
N GLU A 92 18.05 -1.46 -4.70
CA GLU A 92 17.75 -1.96 -3.35
C GLU A 92 16.49 -1.35 -2.73
N TYR A 93 16.01 -0.22 -3.26
CA TYR A 93 14.89 0.52 -2.68
C TYR A 93 13.53 0.25 -3.34
N TRP A 94 13.42 -0.76 -4.22
CA TRP A 94 12.13 -1.10 -4.85
C TRP A 94 11.04 -1.41 -3.83
N TRP A 95 11.40 -2.03 -2.71
CA TRP A 95 10.46 -2.27 -1.62
C TRP A 95 9.86 -0.98 -1.05
N HIS A 96 10.68 0.05 -0.81
CA HIS A 96 10.23 1.34 -0.30
C HIS A 96 9.37 2.07 -1.32
N ALA A 97 9.74 2.01 -2.60
CA ALA A 97 8.94 2.57 -3.68
C ALA A 97 7.56 1.91 -3.77
N VAL A 98 7.50 0.58 -3.73
CA VAL A 98 6.23 -0.18 -3.72
C VAL A 98 5.40 0.17 -2.49
N THR A 99 6.02 0.25 -1.30
CA THR A 99 5.36 0.68 -0.07
C THR A 99 4.71 2.05 -0.21
N PHE A 100 5.48 3.04 -0.68
CA PHE A 100 5.02 4.41 -0.84
C PHE A 100 3.87 4.50 -1.85
N VAL A 101 3.98 3.78 -2.98
CA VAL A 101 2.91 3.69 -3.98
C VAL A 101 1.65 3.09 -3.40
N LEU A 102 1.72 1.98 -2.67
CA LEU A 102 0.56 1.34 -2.05
C LEU A 102 -0.08 2.23 -0.98
N PHE A 103 0.70 3.03 -0.26
CA PHE A 103 0.16 4.02 0.66
C PHE A 103 -0.55 5.16 -0.08
N GLY A 104 -0.01 5.60 -1.22
CA GLY A 104 -0.69 6.52 -2.13
C GLY A 104 -2.02 5.95 -2.65
N VAL A 105 -2.06 4.68 -3.03
CA VAL A 105 -3.30 3.98 -3.43
C VAL A 105 -4.29 3.92 -2.27
N THR A 106 -3.83 3.55 -1.07
CA THR A 106 -4.65 3.49 0.15
C THR A 106 -5.27 4.86 0.46
N LEU A 107 -4.46 5.92 0.43
CA LEU A 107 -4.92 7.29 0.63
C LEU A 107 -5.92 7.73 -0.46
N GLY A 108 -5.67 7.34 -1.71
CA GLY A 108 -6.58 7.55 -2.83
C GLY A 108 -7.94 6.88 -2.63
N LEU A 109 -7.95 5.62 -2.17
CA LEU A 109 -9.18 4.88 -1.84
C LEU A 109 -9.94 5.55 -0.70
N ILE A 110 -9.25 5.98 0.36
CA ILE A 110 -9.87 6.74 1.46
C ILE A 110 -10.47 8.05 0.92
N GLY A 111 -9.72 8.79 0.10
CA GLY A 111 -10.18 10.01 -0.55
C GLY A 111 -11.44 9.81 -1.40
N ARG A 112 -11.51 8.68 -2.13
CA ARG A 112 -12.71 8.28 -2.87
C ARG A 112 -13.87 7.94 -1.93
N ALA A 113 -13.61 7.23 -0.84
CA ALA A 113 -14.61 6.81 0.14
C ALA A 113 -15.30 8.00 0.82
N VAL A 114 -14.53 9.02 1.21
CA VAL A 114 -15.09 10.24 1.84
C VAL A 114 -15.82 11.16 0.86
N ALA A 115 -15.71 10.89 -0.45
CA ALA A 115 -16.34 11.65 -1.53
C ALA A 115 -16.10 13.17 -1.48
N VAL A 116 -14.99 13.60 -0.88
CA VAL A 116 -14.62 15.01 -0.78
C VAL A 116 -14.23 15.51 -2.19
N PRO A 117 -14.74 16.67 -2.64
CA PRO A 117 -14.32 17.25 -3.91
C PRO A 117 -12.80 17.42 -3.97
N LEU A 118 -12.17 17.19 -5.11
CA LEU A 118 -10.70 17.28 -5.26
C LEU A 118 -10.14 18.63 -4.74
N ARG A 119 -10.93 19.68 -4.89
CA ARG A 119 -10.66 21.02 -4.37
C ARG A 119 -10.42 21.06 -2.86
N ASP A 120 -11.10 20.21 -2.11
CA ASP A 120 -11.09 20.16 -0.64
C ASP A 120 -10.36 18.91 -0.10
N ALA A 121 -9.90 18.04 -0.99
CA ALA A 121 -9.24 16.77 -0.63
C ALA A 121 -7.86 16.96 0.05
N TRP A 122 -7.31 18.17 0.07
CA TRP A 122 -6.12 18.51 0.88
C TRP A 122 -6.29 18.20 2.37
N VAL A 123 -7.53 18.24 2.88
CA VAL A 123 -7.85 17.86 4.27
C VAL A 123 -7.53 16.39 4.55
N VAL A 124 -7.73 15.50 3.56
CA VAL A 124 -7.42 14.07 3.69
C VAL A 124 -5.90 13.88 3.83
N LEU A 125 -5.12 14.62 3.04
CA LEU A 125 -3.66 14.59 3.11
C LEU A 125 -3.15 15.15 4.45
N LEU A 126 -3.74 16.24 4.96
CA LEU A 126 -3.40 16.76 6.29
C LEU A 126 -3.77 15.80 7.41
N ALA A 127 -4.96 15.20 7.36
CA ALA A 127 -5.39 14.21 8.36
C ALA A 127 -4.47 12.99 8.38
N TRP A 128 -4.02 12.54 7.21
CA TRP A 128 -2.97 11.52 7.08
C TRP A 128 -1.66 11.98 7.71
N GLY A 129 -1.21 13.20 7.36
CA GLY A 129 0.02 13.82 7.83
C GLY A 129 0.07 14.13 9.32
N ALA A 130 -1.10 14.26 9.97
CA ALA A 130 -1.19 14.47 11.41
C ALA A 130 -0.71 13.25 12.21
N SER A 131 -0.72 12.05 11.61
CA SER A 131 -0.21 10.85 12.25
C SER A 131 1.26 10.61 11.88
N GLY A 132 2.14 10.81 12.86
CA GLY A 132 3.55 10.50 12.71
C GLY A 132 3.82 9.04 12.32
N ALA A 133 2.97 8.12 12.79
CA ALA A 133 3.04 6.70 12.46
C ALA A 133 2.69 6.43 10.98
N LEU A 134 1.60 7.01 10.48
CA LEU A 134 1.19 6.84 9.07
C LEU A 134 2.23 7.40 8.10
N LEU A 135 2.85 8.53 8.45
CA LEU A 135 3.98 9.09 7.68
C LEU A 135 5.20 8.15 7.70
N SER A 136 5.54 7.57 8.86
CA SER A 136 6.67 6.63 8.94
C SER A 136 6.39 5.32 8.18
N PHE A 137 5.17 4.79 8.28
CA PHE A 137 4.78 3.59 7.54
C PHE A 137 4.74 3.83 6.03
N SER A 138 4.37 5.03 5.57
CA SER A 138 4.44 5.36 4.13
C SER A 138 5.83 5.24 3.52
N LEU A 139 6.88 5.24 4.34
CA LEU A 139 8.27 5.08 3.88
C LEU A 139 8.81 3.66 4.11
N ALA A 140 8.52 3.04 5.25
CA ALA A 140 8.89 1.65 5.52
C ALA A 140 7.85 0.99 6.41
N GLY A 141 6.83 0.45 5.77
CA GLY A 141 5.67 -0.12 6.42
C GLY A 141 4.82 -0.95 5.48
N LEU A 142 5.45 -1.64 4.52
CA LEU A 142 4.75 -2.55 3.60
C LEU A 142 3.83 -3.56 4.32
N PRO A 143 4.20 -4.11 5.48
CA PRO A 143 3.29 -4.91 6.28
C PRO A 143 1.99 -4.19 6.66
N TRP A 144 2.14 -2.95 7.09
CA TRP A 144 1.04 -2.12 7.56
C TRP A 144 0.17 -1.66 6.40
N VAL A 145 0.77 -1.28 5.26
CA VAL A 145 -0.02 -0.91 4.06
C VAL A 145 -0.82 -2.09 3.55
N ASN A 146 -0.25 -3.29 3.62
CA ASN A 146 -0.94 -4.51 3.26
C ASN A 146 -2.14 -4.76 4.20
N GLY A 147 -2.04 -4.40 5.48
CA GLY A 147 -3.18 -4.38 6.40
C GLY A 147 -4.20 -3.27 6.09
N PHE A 148 -3.77 -2.05 5.75
CA PHE A 148 -4.67 -0.91 5.52
C PHE A 148 -5.40 -0.96 4.19
N LEU A 149 -4.77 -1.46 3.13
CA LEU A 149 -5.30 -1.48 1.78
C LEU A 149 -6.67 -2.20 1.66
N PRO A 150 -6.89 -3.42 2.20
CA PRO A 150 -8.19 -4.07 2.14
C PRO A 150 -9.27 -3.29 2.90
N HIS A 151 -8.90 -2.64 4.02
CA HIS A 151 -9.83 -1.81 4.79
C HIS A 151 -10.21 -0.53 4.04
N ALA A 152 -9.24 0.14 3.40
CA ALA A 152 -9.50 1.31 2.57
C ALA A 152 -10.39 0.96 1.36
N LEU A 153 -10.16 -0.20 0.74
CA LEU A 153 -11.02 -0.72 -0.32
C LEU A 153 -12.44 -0.99 0.20
N ALA A 154 -12.59 -1.66 1.34
CA ALA A 154 -13.89 -1.93 1.96
C ALA A 154 -14.64 -0.63 2.29
N LEU A 155 -13.97 0.37 2.87
CA LEU A 155 -14.55 1.69 3.14
C LEU A 155 -15.05 2.35 1.86
N TRP A 156 -14.27 2.29 0.78
CA TRP A 156 -14.70 2.85 -0.50
C TRP A 156 -15.94 2.15 -1.06
N ILE A 157 -15.99 0.82 -1.01
CA ILE A 157 -17.14 0.02 -1.46
C ILE A 157 -18.41 0.41 -0.70
N VAL A 158 -18.33 0.54 0.63
CA VAL A 158 -19.47 0.81 1.50
C VAL A 158 -19.97 2.26 1.35
N LEU A 159 -19.05 3.21 1.32
CA LEU A 159 -19.39 4.64 1.41
C LEU A 159 -19.71 5.27 0.05
N ASP A 160 -19.17 4.76 -1.07
CA ASP A 160 -19.42 5.36 -2.38
C ASP A 160 -20.81 4.99 -2.93
N ALA A 161 -21.73 5.95 -2.90
CA ALA A 161 -23.10 5.82 -3.41
C ALA A 161 -23.19 5.42 -4.91
N ARG A 162 -22.12 5.63 -5.70
CA ARG A 162 -22.07 5.21 -7.11
C ARG A 162 -21.85 3.71 -7.25
N LEU A 163 -21.08 3.10 -6.34
CA LEU A 163 -20.84 1.66 -6.34
C LEU A 163 -22.11 0.90 -5.96
N ARG A 164 -22.90 1.43 -5.01
CA ARG A 164 -24.23 0.86 -4.67
C ARG A 164 -25.15 0.69 -5.88
N ARG A 165 -25.05 1.57 -6.89
CA ARG A 165 -25.82 1.48 -8.14
C ARG A 165 -25.25 0.48 -9.15
N ARG A 166 -24.00 0.05 -8.98
CA ARG A 166 -23.27 -0.89 -9.85
C ARG A 166 -23.02 -2.19 -9.10
N TRP A 167 -24.08 -2.97 -8.89
CA TRP A 167 -24.04 -4.15 -8.02
C TRP A 167 -22.97 -5.18 -8.46
N LEU A 168 -22.80 -5.44 -9.76
CA LEU A 168 -21.75 -6.34 -10.26
C LEU A 168 -20.34 -5.86 -9.89
N ALA A 169 -20.08 -4.56 -10.08
CA ALA A 169 -18.79 -3.98 -9.71
C ALA A 169 -18.57 -4.07 -8.19
N THR A 170 -19.61 -3.83 -7.40
CA THR A 170 -19.57 -3.99 -5.94
C THR A 170 -19.23 -5.43 -5.53
N VAL A 171 -19.89 -6.43 -6.13
CA VAL A 171 -19.59 -7.85 -5.86
C VAL A 171 -18.14 -8.19 -6.20
N VAL A 172 -17.68 -7.80 -7.40
CA VAL A 172 -16.28 -8.02 -7.80
C VAL A 172 -15.31 -7.35 -6.84
N LEU A 173 -15.56 -6.11 -6.44
CA LEU A 173 -14.71 -5.39 -5.49
C LEU A 173 -14.73 -6.03 -4.10
N CYS A 174 -15.87 -6.56 -3.63
CA CYS A 174 -15.96 -7.33 -2.39
C CYS A 174 -15.14 -8.62 -2.46
N LEU A 175 -15.18 -9.34 -3.58
CA LEU A 175 -14.34 -10.53 -3.79
C LEU A 175 -12.85 -10.16 -3.76
N VAL A 176 -12.47 -9.06 -4.42
CA VAL A 176 -11.10 -8.53 -4.36
C VAL A 176 -10.73 -8.17 -2.92
N ALA A 177 -11.58 -7.45 -2.20
CA ALA A 177 -11.33 -7.07 -0.80
C ALA A 177 -11.21 -8.28 0.14
N SER A 178 -11.92 -9.38 -0.16
CA SER A 178 -11.83 -10.63 0.59
C SER A 178 -10.55 -11.42 0.28
N GLU A 179 -10.12 -11.46 -0.99
CA GLU A 179 -8.87 -12.13 -1.38
C GLU A 179 -7.63 -11.33 -1.00
N LEU A 180 -7.70 -9.99 -0.95
CA LEU A 180 -6.55 -9.13 -0.75
C LEU A 180 -5.79 -9.47 0.55
N PRO A 181 -6.42 -9.60 1.74
CA PRO A 181 -5.75 -9.99 2.98
C PRO A 181 -4.90 -11.26 2.84
N TRP A 182 -5.41 -12.28 2.13
CA TRP A 182 -4.70 -13.53 1.86
C TRP A 182 -3.44 -13.35 1.01
N ARG A 183 -3.34 -12.27 0.24
CA ARG A 183 -2.21 -11.97 -0.67
C ARG A 183 -1.22 -10.95 -0.13
N VAL A 184 -1.55 -10.28 0.98
CA VAL A 184 -0.82 -9.07 1.42
C VAL A 184 -0.37 -9.12 2.89
N TYR A 185 -1.16 -9.58 3.87
CA TYR A 185 -0.78 -9.46 5.28
C TYR A 185 -1.17 -10.67 6.15
N GLU A 186 -0.33 -11.01 7.12
CA GLU A 186 -0.50 -12.18 8.01
C GLU A 186 -1.68 -12.05 8.97
N LEU A 187 -1.87 -10.90 9.63
CA LEU A 187 -2.94 -10.74 10.63
C LEU A 187 -4.35 -10.72 10.03
N GLY A 188 -4.48 -10.63 8.70
CA GLY A 188 -5.75 -10.76 8.00
C GLY A 188 -6.17 -12.21 7.70
N LYS A 189 -5.33 -13.17 8.06
CA LYS A 189 -5.52 -14.61 7.79
C LYS A 189 -5.96 -15.36 9.06
N THR A 190 -6.77 -14.72 9.90
CA THR A 190 -7.32 -15.33 11.12
C THR A 190 -8.23 -16.50 10.77
N ALA A 191 -7.80 -17.70 11.16
CA ALA A 191 -8.51 -18.98 11.18
C ALA A 191 -9.17 -19.44 9.87
N CYS A 192 -8.52 -20.43 9.24
CA CYS A 192 -9.20 -21.61 8.72
C CYS A 192 -8.62 -22.81 9.47
#